data_AF-A0A9D2KCS0-F1
#
_entry.id   AF-A0A9D2KCS0-F1
#
_cell.length_a   1.000
_cell.length_b   1.000
_cell.length_c   1.000
_cell.angle_alpha   90.00
_cell.angle_beta   90.00
_cell.angle_gamma   90.00
#
_symmetry.space_group_name_H-M   'P 1'
#
loop_
_entity.id
_entity.type
_entity.pdbx_description
1 polymer ?
#
loop_
_entity_poly.entity_id
_entity_poly.type
_entity_poly.pdbx_seq_one_letter_code
_entity_poly.pdbx_strand_id
1 'polypeptide(L)'
;MKKLTIFIMIMLVAAVAYAVDSTKPSTHNTNWIQLHGNSAKANEAECYTCHEDRNECIMCHEDTAPRSHTSTFVNRTHGMEARWDRTACQTCHKQDFCDSCHETAYPMSHNRTGFADRNSSGFHCNTSCQLTSSSWQMNTAQNCIICHKTRPVISNPDSPLAGQPHPVR
;
A
#
# COMPACT_ATOMS: atom_id res chain seq x y z
N MET A 1 -6.88 -71.38 -7.71
CA MET A 1 -6.63 -70.68 -8.99
C MET A 1 -7.53 -69.45 -9.17
N LYS A 2 -8.86 -69.56 -9.21
CA LYS A 2 -9.79 -68.43 -9.41
C LYS A 2 -9.65 -67.26 -8.41
N LYS A 3 -9.40 -67.54 -7.12
CA LYS A 3 -9.20 -66.50 -6.09
C LYS A 3 -7.90 -65.70 -6.27
N LEU A 4 -6.86 -66.31 -6.83
CA LEU A 4 -5.57 -65.66 -7.11
C LEU A 4 -5.66 -64.74 -8.32
N THR A 5 -6.41 -65.15 -9.36
CA THR A 5 -6.67 -64.32 -10.55
C THR A 5 -7.51 -63.08 -10.22
N ILE A 6 -8.50 -63.22 -9.31
CA ILE A 6 -9.31 -62.08 -8.84
C ILE A 6 -8.45 -61.10 -8.03
N PHE A 7 -7.57 -61.58 -7.15
CA PHE A 7 -6.66 -60.74 -6.38
C PHE A 7 -5.65 -59.99 -7.26
N ILE A 8 -5.08 -60.67 -8.27
CA ILE A 8 -4.16 -60.07 -9.24
C ILE A 8 -4.87 -59.00 -10.09
N MET A 9 -6.11 -59.26 -10.52
CA MET A 9 -6.90 -58.24 -11.24
C MET A 9 -7.25 -57.03 -10.36
N ILE A 10 -7.60 -57.22 -9.09
CA ILE A 10 -7.86 -56.10 -8.17
C ILE A 10 -6.59 -55.26 -7.95
N MET A 11 -5.43 -55.90 -7.78
CA MET A 11 -4.15 -55.21 -7.64
C MET A 11 -3.71 -54.47 -8.91
N LEU A 12 -3.96 -55.05 -10.09
CA LEU A 12 -3.70 -54.38 -11.38
C LEU A 12 -4.62 -53.18 -11.61
N VAL A 13 -5.90 -53.28 -11.26
CA VAL A 13 -6.84 -52.14 -11.35
C VAL A 13 -6.45 -51.03 -10.38
N ALA A 14 -6.00 -51.38 -9.16
CA ALA A 14 -5.48 -50.41 -8.20
C ALA A 14 -4.20 -49.72 -8.71
N ALA A 15 -3.26 -50.45 -9.32
CA ALA A 15 -2.02 -49.87 -9.84
C ALA A 15 -2.23 -48.86 -10.97
N VAL A 16 -3.27 -49.04 -11.81
CA VAL A 16 -3.59 -48.10 -12.90
C VAL A 16 -4.34 -46.85 -12.39
N ALA A 17 -5.08 -46.96 -11.28
CA ALA A 17 -5.83 -45.84 -10.70
C ALA A 17 -4.97 -44.82 -9.95
N TYR A 18 -3.72 -45.15 -9.58
CA TYR A 18 -2.86 -44.28 -8.77
C TYR A 18 -1.78 -43.50 -9.54
N ALA A 19 -1.71 -43.65 -10.87
CA ALA A 19 -0.87 -42.81 -11.72
C ALA A 19 -1.66 -41.59 -12.22
N VAL A 20 -2.16 -40.76 -11.30
CA VAL A 20 -2.64 -39.42 -11.65
C VAL A 20 -1.41 -38.56 -11.90
N ASP A 21 -1.13 -38.31 -13.17
CA ASP A 21 -0.12 -37.35 -13.61
C ASP A 21 -0.45 -35.99 -12.99
N SER A 22 0.57 -35.27 -12.56
CA SER A 22 0.37 -33.98 -11.90
C SER A 22 -0.31 -33.01 -12.88
N THR A 23 -1.50 -32.48 -12.53
CA THR A 23 -2.16 -31.43 -13.33
C THR A 23 -1.42 -30.09 -13.28
N LYS A 24 -0.29 -30.05 -12.58
CA LYS A 24 0.61 -28.92 -12.40
C LYS A 24 1.30 -28.55 -13.73
N PRO A 25 1.09 -27.33 -14.24
CA PRO A 25 1.81 -26.87 -15.43
C PRO A 25 3.32 -26.75 -15.18
N SER A 26 4.13 -26.90 -16.23
CA SER A 26 5.60 -26.77 -16.17
C SER A 26 6.09 -25.39 -15.68
N THR A 27 5.22 -24.38 -15.76
CA THR A 27 5.46 -23.02 -15.23
C THR A 27 5.57 -23.00 -13.71
N HIS A 28 4.97 -23.96 -12.99
CA HIS A 28 4.98 -24.03 -11.53
C HIS A 28 6.27 -24.66 -10.98
N ASN A 29 7.43 -24.24 -11.49
CA ASN A 29 8.73 -24.72 -11.03
C ASN A 29 9.20 -23.93 -9.78
N THR A 30 10.43 -24.17 -9.34
CA THR A 30 11.02 -23.55 -8.15
C THR A 30 11.08 -22.02 -8.19
N ASN A 31 11.01 -21.41 -9.38
CA ASN A 31 11.04 -19.96 -9.56
C ASN A 31 9.62 -19.34 -9.63
N TRP A 32 8.57 -20.13 -9.41
CA TRP A 32 7.18 -19.69 -9.55
C TRP A 32 6.87 -18.46 -8.70
N ILE A 33 7.29 -18.45 -7.43
CA ILE A 33 7.03 -17.34 -6.51
C ILE A 33 7.62 -16.00 -7.03
N GLN A 34 8.73 -16.06 -7.75
CA GLN A 34 9.40 -14.87 -8.29
C GLN A 34 8.79 -14.40 -9.63
N LEU A 35 8.17 -15.30 -10.39
CA LEU A 35 7.80 -15.07 -11.79
C LEU A 35 6.29 -14.96 -12.02
N HIS A 36 5.46 -15.60 -11.19
CA HIS A 36 4.02 -15.68 -11.43
C HIS A 36 3.34 -14.30 -11.49
N GLY A 37 3.86 -13.30 -10.78
CA GLY A 37 3.30 -11.94 -10.83
C GLY A 37 3.30 -11.35 -12.23
N ASN A 38 4.29 -11.68 -13.07
CA ASN A 38 4.29 -11.25 -14.47
C ASN A 38 3.26 -12.00 -15.31
N SER A 39 3.07 -13.29 -15.05
CA SER A 39 2.05 -14.12 -15.70
C SER A 39 0.64 -13.65 -15.32
N ALA A 40 0.38 -13.41 -14.03
CA ALA A 40 -0.90 -12.89 -13.53
C ALA A 40 -1.20 -11.49 -14.11
N LYS A 41 -0.19 -10.62 -14.23
CA LYS A 41 -0.35 -9.31 -14.87
C LYS A 41 -0.66 -9.42 -16.37
N ALA A 42 -0.11 -10.43 -17.05
CA ALA A 42 -0.36 -10.65 -18.46
C ALA A 42 -1.77 -11.22 -18.71
N ASN A 43 -2.18 -12.21 -17.92
CA ASN A 43 -3.50 -12.83 -18.01
C ASN A 43 -3.88 -13.57 -16.72
N GLU A 44 -4.46 -12.87 -15.76
CA GLU A 44 -4.96 -13.47 -14.50
C GLU A 44 -6.07 -14.51 -14.76
N ALA A 45 -6.87 -14.32 -15.81
CA ALA A 45 -7.99 -15.20 -16.14
C ALA A 45 -7.55 -16.66 -16.39
N GLU A 46 -6.32 -16.86 -16.89
CA GLU A 46 -5.76 -18.19 -17.14
C GLU A 46 -5.59 -18.99 -15.85
N CYS A 47 -5.27 -18.31 -14.73
CA CYS A 47 -5.08 -18.95 -13.43
C CYS A 47 -6.39 -19.61 -12.94
N TYR A 48 -7.53 -18.97 -13.20
CA TYR A 48 -8.85 -19.45 -12.79
C TYR A 48 -9.33 -20.69 -13.56
N THR A 49 -8.58 -21.17 -14.54
CA THR A 49 -8.85 -22.47 -15.20
C THR A 49 -8.65 -23.64 -14.23
N CYS A 50 -7.76 -23.48 -13.26
CA CYS A 50 -7.45 -24.49 -12.24
C CYS A 50 -7.59 -23.97 -10.80
N HIS A 51 -7.34 -22.68 -10.57
CA HIS A 51 -7.44 -22.04 -9.25
C HIS A 51 -8.76 -21.29 -9.12
N GLU A 52 -9.81 -22.00 -8.69
CA GLU A 52 -11.17 -21.47 -8.68
C GLU A 52 -11.44 -20.48 -7.53
N ASP A 53 -10.67 -20.55 -6.45
CA ASP A 53 -10.89 -19.71 -5.27
C ASP A 53 -9.88 -18.56 -5.23
N ARG A 54 -10.39 -17.32 -5.30
CA ARG A 54 -9.58 -16.11 -5.15
C ARG A 54 -8.78 -16.11 -3.84
N ASN A 55 -9.25 -16.81 -2.80
CA ASN A 55 -8.56 -16.93 -1.54
C ASN A 55 -7.19 -17.62 -1.69
N GLU A 56 -6.98 -18.47 -2.70
CA GLU A 56 -5.68 -19.06 -3.02
C GLU A 56 -4.61 -18.01 -3.33
N CYS A 57 -4.99 -16.91 -3.97
CA CYS A 57 -4.12 -15.76 -4.19
C CYS A 57 -3.92 -14.97 -2.88
N ILE A 58 -5.01 -14.71 -2.16
CA ILE A 58 -5.03 -13.82 -0.99
C ILE A 58 -4.14 -14.38 0.13
N MET A 59 -4.21 -15.69 0.42
CA MET A 59 -3.46 -16.30 1.52
C MET A 59 -1.96 -16.01 1.49
N CYS A 60 -1.37 -15.85 0.30
CA CYS A 60 0.03 -15.49 0.17
C CYS A 60 0.22 -13.97 0.03
N HIS A 61 -0.62 -13.30 -0.78
CA HIS A 61 -0.46 -11.87 -1.07
C HIS A 61 -0.89 -10.95 0.09
N GLU A 62 -1.64 -11.45 1.07
CA GLU A 62 -1.93 -10.70 2.31
C GLU A 62 -0.73 -10.70 3.27
N ASP A 63 0.03 -11.79 3.32
CA ASP A 63 1.18 -11.99 4.21
C ASP A 63 2.53 -11.68 3.54
N THR A 64 2.54 -11.48 2.22
CA THR A 64 3.77 -11.19 1.46
C THR A 64 3.88 -9.70 1.19
N ALA A 65 4.87 -9.07 1.81
CA ALA A 65 5.19 -7.68 1.52
C ALA A 65 5.58 -7.50 0.04
N PRO A 66 4.99 -6.52 -0.68
CA PRO A 66 5.44 -6.14 -2.01
C PRO A 66 6.94 -5.84 -2.04
N ARG A 67 7.61 -6.11 -3.17
CA ARG A 67 9.06 -5.85 -3.35
C ARG A 67 9.46 -4.39 -3.09
N SER A 68 8.51 -3.46 -3.19
CA SER A 68 8.72 -2.07 -2.84
C SER A 68 8.97 -1.84 -1.36
N HIS A 69 8.59 -2.74 -0.45
CA HIS A 69 8.73 -2.61 1.02
C HIS A 69 10.20 -2.63 1.47
N THR A 70 10.86 -1.52 1.21
CA THR A 70 12.26 -1.26 1.52
C THR A 70 12.36 0.00 2.36
N SER A 71 13.45 0.17 3.10
CA SER A 71 13.72 1.41 3.82
C SER A 71 13.76 2.61 2.87
N THR A 72 14.25 2.45 1.65
CA THR A 72 14.23 3.49 0.62
C THR A 72 12.81 3.89 0.25
N PHE A 73 11.90 2.93 0.08
CA PHE A 73 10.50 3.23 -0.22
C PHE A 73 9.84 4.04 0.88
N VAL A 74 9.90 3.56 2.12
CA VAL A 74 9.32 4.26 3.27
C VAL A 74 9.93 5.65 3.45
N ASN A 75 11.24 5.81 3.22
CA ASN A 75 11.87 7.12 3.43
C ASN A 75 11.76 8.08 2.25
N ARG A 76 11.55 7.59 1.01
CA ARG A 76 11.69 8.44 -0.19
C ARG A 76 10.54 8.42 -1.17
N THR A 77 9.89 7.28 -1.38
CA THR A 77 8.97 7.13 -2.52
C THR A 77 7.53 6.78 -2.15
N HIS A 78 7.24 6.27 -0.94
CA HIS A 78 5.89 5.89 -0.54
C HIS A 78 4.89 7.07 -0.65
N GLY A 79 5.32 8.30 -0.35
CA GLY A 79 4.47 9.48 -0.46
C GLY A 79 4.20 9.92 -1.89
N MET A 80 4.97 9.45 -2.89
CA MET A 80 4.63 9.62 -4.31
C MET A 80 3.61 8.57 -4.71
N GLU A 81 3.83 7.31 -4.35
CA GLU A 81 2.92 6.22 -4.74
C GLU A 81 1.57 6.32 -4.05
N ALA A 82 1.52 6.70 -2.77
CA ALA A 82 0.27 6.95 -2.06
C ALA A 82 -0.52 8.16 -2.58
N ARG A 83 0.12 9.06 -3.35
CA ARG A 83 -0.59 10.13 -4.08
C ARG A 83 -1.18 9.63 -5.39
N TRP A 84 -0.52 8.68 -6.03
CA TRP A 84 -1.00 8.09 -7.28
C TRP A 84 -2.13 7.09 -7.03
N ASP A 85 -1.91 6.15 -6.12
CA ASP A 85 -2.86 5.10 -5.76
C ASP A 85 -2.70 4.69 -4.30
N ARG A 86 -3.55 5.29 -3.44
CA ARG A 86 -3.64 4.92 -2.02
C ARG A 86 -4.32 3.57 -1.81
N THR A 87 -5.17 3.14 -2.74
CA THR A 87 -5.96 1.90 -2.59
C THR A 87 -5.05 0.67 -2.64
N ALA A 88 -3.96 0.72 -3.40
CA ALA A 88 -2.92 -0.31 -3.39
C ALA A 88 -2.39 -0.60 -1.98
N CYS A 89 -2.18 0.46 -1.16
CA CYS A 89 -1.72 0.31 0.22
C CYS A 89 -2.83 -0.22 1.15
N GLN A 90 -4.07 0.19 0.89
CA GLN A 90 -5.25 -0.18 1.69
C GLN A 90 -5.64 -1.66 1.59
N THR A 91 -5.03 -2.38 0.64
CA THR A 91 -5.09 -3.85 0.56
C THR A 91 -4.67 -4.51 1.88
N CYS A 92 -3.62 -3.98 2.53
CA CYS A 92 -3.09 -4.52 3.79
C CYS A 92 -3.11 -3.48 4.93
N HIS A 93 -2.90 -2.19 4.61
CA HIS A 93 -2.72 -1.13 5.61
C HIS A 93 -3.98 -0.27 5.77
N LYS A 94 -4.51 -0.24 6.99
CA LYS A 94 -5.62 0.66 7.36
C LYS A 94 -5.12 2.09 7.57
N GLN A 95 -6.06 3.04 7.68
CA GLN A 95 -5.74 4.48 7.81
C GLN A 95 -4.88 4.78 9.05
N ASP A 96 -5.13 4.07 10.15
CA ASP A 96 -4.35 4.13 11.39
C ASP A 96 -2.86 3.81 11.20
N PHE A 97 -2.51 2.93 10.26
CA PHE A 97 -1.11 2.68 9.89
C PHE A 97 -0.44 3.94 9.33
N CYS A 98 -1.13 4.65 8.44
CA CYS A 98 -0.63 5.93 7.94
C CYS A 98 -0.49 6.95 9.07
N ASP A 99 -1.50 7.05 9.93
CA ASP A 99 -1.56 8.04 11.00
C ASP A 99 -0.45 7.81 12.04
N SER A 100 -0.10 6.54 12.34
CA SER A 100 0.93 6.18 13.32
C SER A 100 2.28 6.89 13.11
N CYS A 101 2.66 7.09 11.84
CA CYS A 101 3.84 7.87 11.47
C CYS A 101 3.47 9.31 11.14
N HIS A 102 2.39 9.57 10.40
CA HIS A 102 2.08 10.92 9.92
C HIS A 102 1.64 11.91 11.00
N GLU A 103 1.27 11.44 12.19
CA GLU A 103 0.99 12.30 13.36
C GLU A 103 2.27 12.82 14.04
N THR A 104 3.39 12.10 13.91
CA THR A 104 4.61 12.36 14.69
C THR A 104 5.88 12.55 13.84
N ALA A 105 5.90 12.02 12.62
CA ALA A 105 7.05 12.06 11.75
C ALA A 105 7.16 13.41 11.03
N TYR A 106 8.37 13.96 10.97
CA TYR A 106 8.70 15.15 10.19
C TYR A 106 8.73 14.79 8.69
N PRO A 107 7.73 15.17 7.88
CA PRO A 107 7.68 14.75 6.48
C PRO A 107 8.83 15.42 5.71
N MET A 108 9.42 14.74 4.72
CA MET A 108 10.49 15.34 3.90
C MET A 108 10.10 16.66 3.22
N SER A 109 8.80 16.90 2.98
CA SER A 109 8.30 18.19 2.49
C SER A 109 8.64 19.37 3.40
N HIS A 110 8.93 19.11 4.68
CA HIS A 110 9.29 20.09 5.69
C HIS A 110 10.80 20.33 5.77
N ASN A 111 11.63 19.55 5.07
CA ASN A 111 13.09 19.81 4.98
C ASN A 111 13.44 20.92 3.96
N ARG A 112 12.46 21.66 3.46
CA ARG A 112 12.71 22.81 2.58
C ARG A 112 13.24 23.97 3.40
N THR A 113 14.36 24.56 2.98
CA THR A 113 14.89 25.78 3.60
C THR A 113 13.80 26.87 3.60
N GLY A 114 13.56 27.46 4.76
CA GLY A 114 12.53 28.48 4.93
C GLY A 114 11.08 27.98 4.88
N PHE A 115 10.85 26.68 5.08
CA PHE A 115 9.50 26.10 5.17
C PHE A 115 8.58 26.86 6.14
N ALA A 116 9.11 27.27 7.30
CA ALA A 116 8.38 28.04 8.32
C ALA A 116 8.64 29.57 8.27
N ASP A 117 9.50 30.04 7.37
CA ASP A 117 9.85 31.45 7.25
C ASP A 117 8.91 32.15 6.27
N ARG A 118 8.12 33.10 6.77
CA ARG A 118 7.14 33.88 5.99
C ARG A 118 7.77 34.67 4.84
N ASN A 119 9.05 34.99 4.94
CA ASN A 119 9.78 35.76 3.94
C ASN A 119 10.55 34.87 2.95
N SER A 120 10.51 33.55 3.13
CA SER A 120 11.21 32.62 2.25
C SER A 120 10.32 32.13 1.11
N SER A 121 10.91 31.93 -0.06
CA SER A 121 10.28 31.24 -1.19
C SER A 121 9.86 29.79 -0.87
N GLY A 122 10.39 29.21 0.22
CA GLY A 122 10.01 27.90 0.73
C GLY A 122 8.77 27.89 1.62
N PHE A 123 8.12 29.04 1.88
CA PHE A 123 7.05 29.16 2.87
C PHE A 123 5.81 28.32 2.54
N HIS A 124 5.42 27.44 3.47
CA HIS A 124 4.34 26.46 3.24
C HIS A 124 2.93 27.04 3.29
N CYS A 125 2.70 28.18 3.95
CA CYS A 125 1.35 28.76 4.04
C CYS A 125 0.93 29.42 2.72
N ASN A 126 1.87 29.99 1.95
CA ASN A 126 1.56 30.69 0.69
C ASN A 126 1.50 29.74 -0.53
N THR A 127 1.96 28.50 -0.38
CA THR A 127 2.06 27.54 -1.49
C THR A 127 0.89 26.55 -1.54
N SER A 128 0.01 26.51 -0.54
CA SER A 128 -1.03 25.46 -0.47
C SER A 128 -2.32 25.84 0.26
N CYS A 129 -2.50 27.09 0.68
CA CYS A 129 -3.67 27.53 1.45
C CYS A 129 -4.62 28.40 0.59
N GLN A 130 -5.27 27.82 -0.42
CA GLN A 130 -6.41 28.47 -1.08
C GLN A 130 -7.68 28.21 -0.26
N LEU A 131 -8.07 29.17 0.58
CA LEU A 131 -9.31 29.11 1.38
C LEU A 131 -10.40 29.97 0.72
N THR A 132 -11.19 29.39 -0.20
CA THR A 132 -12.43 30.05 -0.65
C THR A 132 -13.55 29.77 0.34
N SER A 133 -13.72 30.73 1.25
CA SER A 133 -14.95 31.15 1.97
C SER A 133 -15.98 30.11 2.45
N SER A 134 -16.20 30.16 3.76
CA SER A 134 -17.52 30.21 4.45
C SER A 134 -18.20 28.94 5.00
N SER A 135 -17.60 27.76 4.89
CA SER A 135 -18.04 26.64 5.73
C SER A 135 -16.89 25.68 5.94
N TRP A 136 -16.46 25.50 7.19
CA TRP A 136 -15.46 24.52 7.66
C TRP A 136 -15.88 23.05 7.45
N GLN A 137 -16.75 22.78 6.49
CA GLN A 137 -17.32 21.45 6.20
C GLN A 137 -17.06 20.96 4.78
N MET A 138 -16.27 21.66 3.96
CA MET A 138 -15.77 21.09 2.72
C MET A 138 -14.29 21.47 2.61
N ASN A 139 -13.45 20.43 2.57
CA ASN A 139 -12.01 20.42 2.36
C ASN A 139 -11.19 21.56 2.98
N THR A 140 -11.11 21.60 4.32
CA THR A 140 -9.84 21.99 4.93
C THR A 140 -8.77 21.14 4.27
N ALA A 141 -7.71 21.76 3.75
CA ALA A 141 -6.53 21.02 3.28
C ALA A 141 -6.12 20.10 4.45
N GLN A 142 -6.46 18.81 4.38
CA GLN A 142 -6.39 17.88 5.53
C GLN A 142 -4.95 17.76 6.05
N ASN A 143 -3.99 18.10 5.20
CA ASN A 143 -2.57 18.24 5.51
C ASN A 143 -2.24 19.42 6.44
N CYS A 144 -3.04 20.47 6.49
CA CYS A 144 -2.79 21.62 7.36
C CYS A 144 -3.19 21.35 8.81
N ILE A 145 -4.28 20.61 9.07
CA ILE A 145 -4.78 20.36 10.43
C ILE A 145 -3.90 19.41 11.26
N ILE A 146 -3.03 18.64 10.59
CA ILE A 146 -2.00 17.82 11.23
C ILE A 146 -1.10 18.69 12.11
N CYS A 147 -0.68 19.85 11.59
CA CYS A 147 0.19 20.78 12.30
C CYS A 147 -0.56 21.99 12.88
N HIS A 148 -1.69 22.38 12.29
CA HIS A 148 -2.51 23.54 12.66
C HIS A 148 -3.90 23.11 13.12
N LYS A 149 -4.01 22.68 14.39
CA LYS A 149 -5.29 22.37 15.05
C LYS A 149 -6.29 23.55 15.03
N THR A 150 -5.77 24.77 14.87
CA THR A 150 -6.55 26.01 14.73
C THR A 150 -5.98 26.84 13.59
N ARG A 151 -6.82 27.65 12.93
CA ARG A 151 -6.40 28.54 11.82
C ARG A 151 -5.20 29.41 12.25
N PRO A 152 -4.04 29.33 11.58
CA PRO A 152 -2.92 30.22 11.83
C PRO A 152 -3.33 31.65 11.48
N VAL A 153 -3.21 32.57 12.43
CA VAL A 153 -3.50 33.99 12.20
C VAL A 153 -2.25 34.63 11.60
N ILE A 154 -2.24 34.80 10.27
CA ILE A 154 -1.09 35.38 9.56
C ILE A 154 -1.00 36.90 9.62
N SER A 155 -2.06 37.61 10.02
CA SER A 155 -2.03 39.05 10.24
C SER A 155 -3.28 39.52 10.97
N ASN A 156 -3.17 39.69 12.28
CA ASN A 156 -4.02 40.67 12.98
C ASN A 156 -3.05 41.55 13.79
N PRO A 157 -2.93 42.85 13.52
CA PRO A 157 -2.06 43.74 14.29
C PRO A 157 -2.40 43.77 15.78
N ASP A 158 -3.62 43.40 16.16
CA ASP A 158 -4.08 43.33 17.56
C ASP A 158 -3.93 41.93 18.18
N SER A 159 -3.39 40.95 17.44
CA SER A 159 -3.11 39.62 17.99
C SER A 159 -1.84 39.66 18.83
N PRO A 160 -1.83 39.12 20.06
CA PRO A 160 -0.61 38.99 20.87
C PRO A 160 0.47 38.10 20.22
N LEU A 161 0.15 37.43 19.10
CA LEU A 161 1.07 36.61 18.31
C LEU A 161 1.52 37.28 17.00
N ALA A 162 1.15 38.54 16.76
CA ALA A 162 1.59 39.30 15.59
C ALA A 162 3.13 39.44 15.61
N GLY A 163 3.79 38.94 14.56
CA GLY A 163 5.25 39.02 14.42
C GLY A 163 6.05 37.97 15.20
N GLN A 164 5.40 37.05 15.91
CA GLN A 164 6.10 35.92 16.55
C GLN A 164 6.50 34.87 15.48
N PRO A 165 7.76 34.40 15.47
CA PRO A 165 8.14 33.28 14.62
C PRO A 165 7.31 32.04 14.99
N HIS A 166 6.88 31.29 13.98
CA HIS A 166 6.18 30.02 14.23
C HIS A 166 7.08 29.13 15.10
N PRO A 167 6.58 28.57 16.22
CA PRO A 167 7.40 27.70 17.05
C PRO A 167 7.82 26.49 16.21
N VAL A 168 9.12 26.45 15.92
CA VAL A 168 9.77 25.27 15.34
C VAL A 168 9.89 24.29 16.49
N ARG A 169 9.12 23.20 16.45
CA ARG A 169 9.27 22.10 17.41
C ARG A 169 10.23 21.08 16.84
#